data_AF-A0A3P6STM7-F1
#
_entry.id   AF-A0A3P6STM7-F1
#
_cell.length_a   1.000
_cell.length_b   1.000
_cell.length_c   1.000
_cell.angle_alpha   90.00
_cell.angle_beta   90.00
_cell.angle_gamma   90.00
#
_symmetry.space_group_name_H-M   'P 1'
#
loop_
_entity.id
_entity.type
_entity.pdbx_description
1 polymer ?
#
loop_
_entity_poly.entity_id
_entity_poly.type
_entity_poly.pdbx_seq_one_letter_code
_entity_poly.pdbx_strand_id
1 'polypeptide(L)'
;MSATLHKSKAKNKGQKKRIVYIDENAPKRPHTAYVHFVNARRKELTNSDSHETLHQRSFLADVAKQWKALSDDQKKFYFDKSAKEHSDYQKAMEEYRKTETYKQFQVKKKELMKQRTLELRERKNDVRSSDDNDEEEDKNEAVVASDIPIFSKEFLAYNKSQETKCKKLRKMVGALQEENDLLKADIQKLSEKMKLIYGQQPAALQLSGKVKQRWTKLLTDALAYVSVDGEYPTSQNIDIYMKKLKQLVADNPSSKDLIAVRMALSEVNFT
;
A
#
# COMPACT_ATOMS: atom_id res chain seq x y z
N MET A 1 21.52 -65.06 -17.24
CA MET A 1 21.49 -63.77 -17.96
C MET A 1 20.89 -62.74 -17.02
N SER A 2 21.75 -61.94 -16.37
CA SER A 2 21.36 -61.02 -15.29
C SER A 2 20.79 -59.72 -15.86
N ALA A 3 19.51 -59.46 -15.60
CA ALA A 3 18.83 -58.21 -15.99
C ALA A 3 19.05 -57.14 -14.92
N THR A 4 19.94 -56.19 -15.19
CA THR A 4 20.18 -55.00 -14.35
C THR A 4 19.03 -54.01 -14.48
N LEU A 5 18.16 -54.00 -13.47
CA LEU A 5 17.07 -53.04 -13.26
C LEU A 5 17.67 -51.63 -13.03
N HIS A 6 17.68 -50.81 -14.07
CA HIS A 6 18.06 -49.40 -13.98
C HIS A 6 16.95 -48.61 -13.26
N LYS A 7 17.10 -48.46 -11.94
CA LYS A 7 16.24 -47.58 -11.12
C LYS A 7 16.53 -46.13 -11.48
N SER A 8 15.70 -45.54 -12.33
CA SER A 8 15.74 -44.11 -12.61
C SER A 8 15.52 -43.33 -11.31
N LYS A 9 16.55 -42.59 -10.86
CA LYS A 9 16.42 -41.61 -9.78
C LYS A 9 15.53 -40.47 -10.29
N ALA A 10 14.23 -40.59 -10.06
CA ALA A 10 13.32 -39.46 -10.18
C ALA A 10 13.82 -38.34 -9.27
N LYS A 11 14.34 -37.25 -9.86
CA LYS A 11 14.71 -36.03 -9.15
C LYS A 11 13.44 -35.49 -8.48
N ASN A 12 13.27 -35.76 -7.19
CA ASN A 12 12.31 -35.06 -6.33
C ASN A 12 12.64 -33.56 -6.38
N LYS A 13 11.99 -32.81 -7.28
CA LYS A 13 11.89 -31.36 -7.22
C LYS A 13 11.10 -31.05 -5.96
N GLY A 14 11.79 -30.97 -4.82
CA GLY A 14 11.20 -30.65 -3.52
C GLY A 14 10.34 -29.41 -3.67
N GLN A 15 9.03 -29.57 -3.47
CA GLN A 15 8.10 -28.45 -3.35
C GLN A 15 8.65 -27.55 -2.25
N LYS A 16 9.11 -26.35 -2.63
CA LYS A 16 9.70 -25.38 -1.71
C LYS A 16 8.67 -25.10 -0.61
N LYS A 17 8.85 -25.68 0.58
CA LYS A 17 8.01 -25.39 1.74
C LYS A 17 8.06 -23.88 1.95
N ARG A 18 6.93 -23.19 1.78
CA ARG A 18 6.82 -21.77 2.10
C ARG A 18 6.99 -21.65 3.60
N ILE A 19 8.15 -21.17 4.05
CA ILE A 19 8.35 -20.83 5.46
C ILE A 19 7.41 -19.66 5.77
N VAL A 20 6.38 -19.94 6.57
CA VAL A 20 5.50 -18.92 7.14
C VAL A 20 6.10 -18.57 8.49
N TYR A 21 6.61 -17.34 8.60
CA TYR A 21 7.11 -16.84 9.87
C TYR A 21 5.92 -16.41 10.72
N ILE A 22 5.52 -17.30 11.63
CA ILE A 22 4.39 -17.10 12.55
C ILE A 22 4.97 -16.57 13.87
N ASP A 23 4.36 -15.51 14.36
CA ASP A 23 4.62 -14.98 15.69
C ASP A 23 3.70 -15.68 16.68
N GLU A 24 4.25 -16.38 17.66
CA GLU A 24 3.44 -17.06 18.69
C GLU A 24 2.77 -16.06 19.63
N ASN A 25 3.37 -14.87 19.83
CA ASN A 25 2.87 -13.83 20.71
C ASN A 25 1.88 -12.87 20.01
N ALA A 26 1.77 -12.94 18.68
CA ALA A 26 0.83 -12.08 17.98
C ALA A 26 -0.62 -12.54 18.24
N PRO A 27 -1.55 -11.60 18.46
CA PRO A 27 -2.97 -11.88 18.45
C PRO A 27 -3.34 -12.69 17.19
N LYS A 28 -4.18 -13.72 17.36
CA LYS A 28 -4.67 -14.53 16.24
C LYS A 28 -5.75 -13.78 15.48
N ARG A 29 -5.71 -13.87 14.15
CA ARG A 29 -6.76 -13.28 13.30
C ARG A 29 -8.10 -13.92 13.61
N PRO A 30 -9.17 -13.13 13.79
CA PRO A 30 -10.50 -13.66 14.05
C PRO A 30 -11.05 -14.33 12.79
N HIS A 31 -12.09 -15.14 12.99
CA HIS A 31 -12.74 -15.83 11.89
C HIS A 31 -13.73 -14.92 11.16
N THR A 32 -13.96 -15.22 9.88
CA THR A 32 -15.02 -14.56 9.12
C THR A 32 -16.39 -15.14 9.51
N ALA A 33 -17.45 -14.40 9.23
CA ALA A 33 -18.83 -14.84 9.46
C ALA A 33 -19.11 -16.26 8.91
N TYR A 34 -18.66 -16.53 7.68
CA TYR A 34 -18.80 -17.86 7.06
C TYR A 34 -18.03 -18.94 7.83
N VAL A 35 -16.81 -18.66 8.29
CA VAL A 35 -16.03 -19.64 9.06
C VAL A 35 -16.66 -19.91 10.43
N HIS A 36 -17.26 -18.90 11.07
CA HIS A 36 -18.07 -19.13 12.27
C HIS A 36 -19.25 -20.07 12.01
N PHE A 37 -19.95 -19.88 10.89
CA PHE A 37 -21.04 -20.76 10.48
C PHE A 37 -20.56 -22.20 10.21
N VAL A 38 -19.46 -22.35 9.45
CA VAL A 38 -18.85 -23.68 9.19
C VAL A 38 -18.44 -24.36 10.49
N ASN A 39 -17.86 -23.63 11.44
CA ASN A 39 -17.45 -24.17 12.72
C ASN A 39 -18.65 -24.53 13.60
N ALA A 40 -19.74 -23.75 13.57
CA ALA A 40 -20.99 -24.10 14.26
C ALA A 40 -21.58 -25.40 13.71
N ARG A 41 -21.67 -25.53 12.38
CA ARG A 41 -22.15 -26.75 11.71
C ARG A 41 -21.26 -27.95 11.98
N ARG A 42 -19.93 -27.75 12.02
CA ARG A 42 -18.99 -28.81 12.40
C ARG A 42 -19.23 -29.29 13.83
N LYS A 43 -19.47 -28.38 14.78
CA LYS A 43 -19.76 -28.73 16.18
C LYS A 43 -21.08 -29.48 16.33
N GLU A 44 -22.13 -29.07 15.61
CA GLU A 44 -23.41 -29.78 15.59
C GLU A 44 -23.23 -31.23 15.11
N LEU A 45 -22.45 -31.45 14.06
CA LEU A 45 -22.16 -32.80 13.55
C LEU A 45 -21.35 -33.63 14.53
N THR A 46 -20.32 -33.04 15.17
CA THR A 46 -19.53 -33.73 16.21
C THR A 46 -20.38 -34.12 17.41
N ASN A 47 -21.37 -33.29 17.80
CA ASN A 47 -22.25 -33.57 18.93
C ASN A 47 -23.36 -34.58 18.61
N SER A 48 -23.66 -34.82 17.33
CA SER A 48 -24.72 -35.74 16.90
C SER A 48 -24.32 -37.22 16.88
N ASP A 49 -23.15 -37.58 17.43
CA ASP A 49 -22.57 -38.94 17.49
C ASP A 49 -22.47 -39.70 16.14
N SER A 50 -22.71 -39.00 15.02
CA SER A 50 -22.38 -39.44 13.68
C SER A 50 -20.86 -39.39 13.49
N HIS A 51 -20.15 -40.39 14.02
CA HIS A 51 -18.72 -40.59 13.84
C HIS A 51 -18.36 -41.10 12.42
N GLU A 52 -19.19 -40.78 11.43
CA GLU A 52 -18.90 -40.96 10.02
C GLU A 52 -17.74 -40.02 9.68
N THR A 53 -16.64 -40.57 9.14
CA THR A 53 -15.52 -39.78 8.64
C THR A 53 -15.99 -38.97 7.43
N LEU A 54 -16.59 -37.81 7.68
CA LEU A 54 -17.10 -36.93 6.63
C LEU A 54 -15.93 -36.53 5.73
N HIS A 55 -16.07 -36.84 4.45
CA HIS A 55 -15.13 -36.36 3.45
C HIS A 55 -15.16 -34.83 3.47
N GLN A 56 -14.09 -34.18 3.97
CA GLN A 56 -14.04 -32.74 4.23
C GLN A 56 -14.55 -31.89 3.04
N ARG A 57 -14.30 -32.36 1.81
CA ARG A 57 -14.74 -31.68 0.59
C ARG A 57 -16.26 -31.72 0.40
N SER A 58 -16.93 -32.83 0.67
CA SER A 58 -18.39 -32.92 0.57
C SER A 58 -19.06 -32.09 1.65
N PHE A 59 -18.57 -32.20 2.90
CA PHE A 59 -19.04 -31.37 4.02
C PHE A 59 -18.98 -29.87 3.71
N LEU A 60 -17.83 -29.38 3.24
CA LEU A 60 -17.68 -27.96 2.88
C LEU A 60 -18.60 -27.55 1.72
N ALA A 61 -18.87 -28.45 0.77
CA ALA A 61 -19.79 -28.17 -0.33
C ALA A 61 -21.25 -28.02 0.17
N ASP A 62 -21.68 -28.87 1.10
CA ASP A 62 -23.04 -28.81 1.64
C ASP A 62 -23.24 -27.62 2.57
N VAL A 63 -22.25 -27.31 3.42
CA VAL A 63 -22.28 -26.10 4.25
C VAL A 63 -22.30 -24.83 3.39
N ALA A 64 -21.60 -24.82 2.25
CA ALA A 64 -21.65 -23.69 1.32
C ALA A 64 -23.06 -23.50 0.71
N LYS A 65 -23.77 -24.59 0.38
CA LYS A 65 -25.17 -24.52 -0.07
C LYS A 65 -26.08 -23.97 1.03
N GLN A 66 -25.93 -24.48 2.25
CA GLN A 66 -26.71 -24.01 3.41
C GLN A 66 -26.48 -22.52 3.67
N TRP A 67 -25.23 -22.06 3.65
CA TRP A 67 -24.91 -20.64 3.83
C TRP A 67 -25.58 -19.75 2.78
N LYS A 68 -25.62 -20.19 1.51
CA LYS A 68 -26.33 -19.45 0.45
C LYS A 68 -27.83 -19.38 0.72
N ALA A 69 -28.43 -20.45 1.23
CA ALA A 69 -29.86 -20.54 1.52
C ALA A 69 -30.29 -19.82 2.81
N LEU A 70 -29.38 -19.46 3.71
CA LEU A 70 -29.72 -18.69 4.92
C LEU A 70 -30.29 -17.31 4.58
N SER A 71 -31.27 -16.88 5.37
CA SER A 71 -31.78 -15.50 5.31
C SER A 71 -30.74 -14.49 5.78
N ASP A 72 -30.94 -13.22 5.41
CA ASP A 72 -30.02 -12.15 5.78
C ASP A 72 -29.98 -11.93 7.30
N ASP A 73 -31.09 -12.14 8.02
CA ASP A 73 -31.13 -12.07 9.48
C ASP A 73 -30.25 -13.14 10.15
N GLN A 74 -30.31 -14.37 9.63
CA GLN A 74 -29.48 -15.48 10.13
C GLN A 74 -28.00 -15.24 9.82
N LYS A 75 -27.69 -14.69 8.65
CA LYS A 75 -26.33 -14.29 8.28
C LYS A 75 -25.84 -13.13 9.14
N LYS A 76 -26.70 -12.16 9.45
CA LYS A 76 -26.40 -10.97 10.24
C LYS A 76 -25.84 -11.34 11.61
N PHE A 77 -26.40 -12.36 12.27
CA PHE A 77 -25.86 -12.88 13.53
C PHE A 77 -24.36 -13.24 13.43
N TYR A 78 -23.97 -13.95 12.37
CA TYR A 78 -22.57 -14.32 12.15
C TYR A 78 -21.68 -13.14 11.72
N PHE A 79 -22.25 -12.18 10.98
CA PHE A 79 -21.56 -10.94 10.62
C PHE A 79 -21.30 -10.07 11.86
N ASP A 80 -22.29 -9.87 12.72
CA ASP A 80 -22.15 -9.10 13.96
C ASP A 80 -21.11 -9.73 14.89
N LYS A 81 -21.13 -11.07 15.03
CA LYS A 81 -20.11 -11.81 15.79
C LYS A 81 -18.70 -11.60 15.22
N SER A 82 -18.54 -11.76 13.90
CA SER A 82 -17.26 -11.59 13.23
C SER A 82 -16.76 -10.14 13.34
N ALA A 83 -17.65 -9.15 13.22
CA ALA A 83 -17.33 -7.74 13.34
C ALA A 83 -16.82 -7.37 14.74
N LYS A 84 -17.49 -7.91 15.79
CA LYS A 84 -17.05 -7.72 17.17
C LYS A 84 -15.64 -8.29 17.41
N GLU A 85 -15.43 -9.54 17.02
CA GLU A 85 -14.10 -10.19 17.16
C GLU A 85 -13.03 -9.46 16.33
N HIS A 86 -13.38 -8.91 15.17
CA HIS A 86 -12.49 -8.04 14.38
C HIS A 86 -12.10 -6.75 15.08
N SER A 87 -13.05 -6.10 15.75
CA SER A 87 -12.78 -4.89 16.54
C SER A 87 -11.85 -5.19 17.71
N ASP A 88 -12.12 -6.28 18.44
CA ASP A 88 -11.31 -6.70 19.59
C ASP A 88 -9.89 -7.10 19.14
N TYR A 89 -9.77 -7.82 18.03
CA TYR A 89 -8.48 -8.14 17.41
C TYR A 89 -7.69 -6.89 17.02
N GLN A 90 -8.36 -5.88 16.46
CA GLN A 90 -7.70 -4.66 16.04
C GLN A 90 -7.09 -3.92 17.24
N LYS A 91 -7.83 -3.80 18.34
CA LYS A 91 -7.33 -3.23 19.60
C LYS A 91 -6.14 -4.02 20.15
N ALA A 92 -6.27 -5.34 20.23
CA ALA A 92 -5.18 -6.22 20.70
C ALA A 92 -3.93 -6.11 19.82
N MET A 93 -4.10 -5.98 18.49
CA MET A 93 -2.98 -5.77 17.56
C MET A 93 -2.32 -4.40 17.71
N GLU A 94 -3.09 -3.35 18.01
CA GLU A 94 -2.55 -2.02 18.25
C GLU A 94 -1.71 -1.97 19.52
N GLU A 95 -2.15 -2.66 20.58
CA GLU A 95 -1.36 -2.87 21.80
C GLU A 95 -0.12 -3.72 21.51
N TYR A 96 -0.28 -4.84 20.80
CA TYR A 96 0.81 -5.73 20.44
C TYR A 96 1.93 -5.01 19.67
N ARG A 97 1.57 -4.14 18.72
CA ARG A 97 2.52 -3.36 17.92
C ARG A 97 3.41 -2.43 18.75
N LYS A 98 2.97 -2.02 19.95
CA LYS A 98 3.75 -1.15 20.85
C LYS A 98 4.75 -1.94 21.69
N THR A 99 4.59 -3.26 21.81
CA THR A 99 5.45 -4.11 22.66
C THR A 99 6.85 -4.30 22.06
N GLU A 100 7.83 -4.56 22.93
CA GLU A 100 9.19 -4.87 22.50
C GLU A 100 9.28 -6.22 21.78
N THR A 101 8.42 -7.17 22.14
CA THR A 101 8.32 -8.48 21.48
C THR A 101 8.00 -8.35 19.98
N TYR A 102 7.11 -7.43 19.60
CA TYR A 102 6.81 -7.14 18.21
C TYR A 102 8.02 -6.55 17.45
N LYS A 103 8.79 -5.66 18.08
CA LYS A 103 9.99 -5.09 17.45
C LYS A 103 11.04 -6.18 17.20
N GLN A 104 11.30 -7.02 18.20
CA GLN A 104 12.22 -8.15 18.08
C GLN A 104 11.77 -9.12 16.98
N PHE A 105 10.48 -9.44 16.92
CA PHE A 105 9.92 -10.26 15.85
C PHE A 105 10.14 -9.65 14.46
N GLN A 106 9.95 -8.34 14.30
CA GLN A 106 10.17 -7.65 13.02
C GLN A 106 11.63 -7.65 12.58
N VAL A 107 12.56 -7.47 13.52
CA VAL A 107 14.01 -7.57 13.25
C VAL A 107 14.36 -8.99 12.81
N LYS A 108 13.93 -10.01 13.58
CA LYS A 108 14.16 -11.42 13.26
C LYS A 108 13.55 -11.81 11.91
N LYS A 109 12.36 -11.29 11.59
CA LYS A 109 11.70 -11.48 10.29
C LYS A 109 12.51 -10.89 9.14
N LYS A 110 13.00 -9.65 9.29
CA LYS A 110 13.84 -8.98 8.27
C LYS A 110 15.13 -9.74 8.03
N GLU A 111 15.81 -10.14 9.10
CA GLU A 111 17.07 -10.87 9.02
C GLU A 111 16.89 -12.22 8.31
N LEU A 112 15.87 -12.99 8.68
CA LEU A 112 15.56 -14.27 8.04
C LEU A 112 15.22 -14.09 6.54
N MET A 113 14.49 -13.03 6.19
CA MET A 113 14.18 -12.72 4.78
C MET A 113 15.43 -12.34 3.99
N LYS A 114 16.37 -11.61 4.60
CA LYS A 114 17.66 -11.25 4.00
C LYS A 114 18.52 -12.50 3.78
N GLN A 115 18.66 -13.35 4.79
CA GLN A 115 19.38 -14.62 4.70
C GLN A 115 18.80 -15.50 3.59
N ARG A 116 17.48 -15.64 3.51
CA ARG A 116 16.83 -16.41 2.45
C ARG A 116 17.07 -15.82 1.05
N THR A 117 17.09 -14.50 0.94
CA THR A 117 17.36 -13.84 -0.35
C THR A 117 18.80 -14.11 -0.80
N LEU A 118 19.74 -14.12 0.14
CA LEU A 118 21.13 -14.50 -0.10
C LEU A 118 21.25 -15.97 -0.49
N GLU A 119 20.64 -16.90 0.26
CA GLU A 119 20.62 -18.33 -0.07
C GLU A 119 20.01 -18.61 -1.46
N LEU A 120 18.94 -17.89 -1.83
CA LEU A 120 18.34 -18.02 -3.16
C LEU A 120 19.26 -17.48 -4.26
N ARG A 121 20.05 -16.44 -3.97
CA ARG A 121 21.05 -15.89 -4.89
C ARG A 121 22.23 -16.83 -5.05
N GLU A 122 22.73 -17.40 -3.96
CA GLU A 122 23.81 -18.40 -3.95
C GLU A 122 23.39 -19.67 -4.69
N ARG A 123 22.22 -20.23 -4.38
CA ARG A 123 21.67 -21.38 -5.13
C ARG A 123 21.48 -21.10 -6.62
N LYS A 124 21.15 -19.86 -7.00
CA LYS A 124 21.02 -19.47 -8.41
C LYS A 124 22.39 -19.36 -9.09
N ASN A 125 23.41 -18.97 -8.35
CA ASN A 125 24.80 -18.96 -8.83
C ASN A 125 25.36 -20.39 -8.93
N ASP A 126 25.08 -21.27 -7.97
CA ASP A 126 25.48 -22.70 -8.03
C ASP A 126 24.81 -23.45 -9.18
N VAL A 127 23.52 -23.17 -9.47
CA VAL A 127 22.81 -23.76 -10.61
C VAL A 127 23.34 -23.21 -11.95
N ARG A 128 23.89 -21.99 -11.99
CA ARG A 128 24.64 -21.50 -13.15
C ARG A 128 25.99 -22.22 -13.25
N SER A 129 26.74 -22.29 -12.17
CA SER A 129 28.04 -22.97 -12.11
C SER A 129 27.98 -24.48 -12.40
N SER A 130 26.82 -25.14 -12.22
CA SER A 130 26.62 -26.57 -12.50
C SER A 130 26.11 -26.88 -13.92
N ASP A 131 25.68 -25.88 -14.68
CA ASP A 131 25.29 -26.03 -16.11
C ASP A 131 26.39 -25.50 -17.06
N ASP A 132 27.45 -24.92 -16.48
CA ASP A 132 28.66 -24.43 -17.15
C ASP A 132 29.86 -25.40 -16.97
N ASN A 133 29.60 -26.71 -16.89
CA ASN A 133 30.67 -27.74 -17.01
C ASN A 133 31.03 -28.00 -18.48
N ASP A 134 31.11 -26.92 -19.26
CA ASP A 134 31.74 -26.81 -20.59
C ASP A 134 32.17 -25.35 -20.85
N GLU A 135 32.36 -24.52 -19.80
CA GLU A 135 33.08 -23.25 -19.94
C GLU A 135 34.52 -23.47 -19.48
N GLU A 136 35.34 -23.98 -20.41
CA GLU A 136 36.79 -23.75 -20.38
C GLU A 136 37.03 -22.26 -20.15
N GLU A 137 37.72 -21.95 -19.06
CA GLU A 137 38.29 -20.63 -18.79
C GLU A 137 39.32 -20.33 -19.88
N ASP A 138 38.88 -19.74 -20.99
CA ASP A 138 39.82 -19.15 -21.93
C ASP A 138 39.96 -17.66 -21.63
N LYS A 139 41.05 -17.35 -20.92
CA LYS A 139 41.65 -16.03 -20.86
C LYS A 139 42.12 -15.63 -22.26
N ASN A 140 41.19 -15.26 -23.13
CA ASN A 140 41.53 -14.60 -24.38
C ASN A 140 40.89 -13.22 -24.41
N GLU A 141 41.77 -12.24 -24.15
CA GLU A 141 42.00 -11.05 -24.97
C GLU A 141 40.94 -10.79 -26.04
N ALA A 142 40.46 -9.56 -26.16
CA ALA A 142 39.45 -9.17 -27.14
C ALA A 142 39.82 -9.62 -28.56
N VAL A 143 39.45 -10.86 -28.93
CA VAL A 143 39.63 -11.39 -30.26
C VAL A 143 38.69 -10.56 -31.12
N VAL A 144 39.30 -9.65 -31.86
CA VAL A 144 38.60 -8.84 -32.84
C VAL A 144 37.96 -9.83 -33.80
N ALA A 145 36.64 -9.75 -33.98
CA ALA A 145 35.86 -10.70 -34.80
C ALA A 145 36.42 -10.87 -36.23
N SER A 146 37.30 -9.96 -36.66
CA SER A 146 38.07 -9.97 -37.90
C SER A 146 38.96 -11.20 -38.11
N ASP A 147 39.50 -11.79 -37.04
CA ASP A 147 40.59 -12.77 -37.14
C ASP A 147 40.16 -14.22 -36.91
N ILE A 148 38.87 -14.46 -36.65
CA ILE A 148 38.33 -15.81 -36.42
C ILE A 148 37.92 -16.43 -37.76
N PRO A 149 38.56 -17.52 -38.22
CA PRO A 149 38.21 -18.15 -39.49
C PRO A 149 36.76 -18.61 -39.51
N ILE A 150 36.03 -18.28 -40.57
CA ILE A 150 34.61 -18.61 -40.71
C ILE A 150 34.43 -20.13 -40.66
N PHE A 151 33.43 -20.59 -39.90
CA PHE A 151 33.14 -22.02 -39.62
C PHE A 151 34.20 -22.77 -38.78
N SER A 152 35.16 -22.08 -38.16
CA SER A 152 36.00 -22.70 -37.14
C SER A 152 35.19 -23.03 -35.87
N LYS A 153 35.73 -23.92 -35.03
CA LYS A 153 35.14 -24.21 -33.71
C LYS A 153 35.05 -22.96 -32.85
N GLU A 154 36.05 -22.09 -32.93
CA GLU A 154 36.10 -20.79 -32.26
C GLU A 154 35.02 -19.83 -32.78
N PHE A 155 34.80 -19.78 -34.10
CA PHE A 155 33.74 -18.97 -34.72
C PHE A 155 32.36 -19.41 -34.24
N LEU A 156 32.10 -20.71 -34.22
CA LEU A 156 30.83 -21.27 -33.76
C LEU A 156 30.60 -21.00 -32.27
N ALA A 157 31.63 -21.14 -31.43
CA ALA A 157 31.55 -20.83 -30.00
C ALA A 157 31.32 -19.33 -29.73
N TYR A 158 32.07 -18.47 -30.43
CA TYR A 158 31.91 -17.02 -30.37
C TYR A 158 30.50 -16.60 -30.80
N ASN A 159 30.02 -17.09 -31.95
CA ASN A 159 28.68 -16.78 -32.45
C ASN A 159 27.59 -17.25 -31.47
N LYS A 160 27.68 -18.48 -30.96
CA LYS A 160 26.76 -18.99 -29.93
C LYS A 160 26.78 -18.11 -28.67
N SER A 161 27.95 -17.67 -28.21
CA SER A 161 28.09 -16.74 -27.09
C SER A 161 27.41 -15.39 -27.38
N GLN A 162 27.64 -14.81 -28.57
CA GLN A 162 26.99 -13.57 -29.00
C GLN A 162 25.46 -13.71 -29.11
N GLU A 163 24.96 -14.81 -29.67
CA GLU A 163 23.53 -15.11 -29.72
C GLU A 163 22.93 -15.20 -28.32
N THR A 164 23.62 -15.83 -27.36
CA THR A 164 23.13 -15.90 -25.98
C THR A 164 23.09 -14.53 -25.31
N LYS A 165 24.11 -13.67 -25.55
CA LYS A 165 24.15 -12.28 -25.07
C LYS A 165 22.98 -11.48 -25.66
N CYS A 166 22.77 -11.56 -26.99
CA CYS A 166 21.65 -10.93 -27.68
C CYS A 166 20.29 -11.39 -27.13
N LYS A 167 20.12 -12.70 -26.89
CA LYS A 167 18.88 -13.25 -26.31
C LYS A 167 18.64 -12.73 -24.90
N LYS A 168 19.68 -12.65 -24.06
CA LYS A 168 19.61 -12.06 -22.71
C LYS A 168 19.23 -10.59 -22.76
N LEU A 169 19.86 -9.80 -23.64
CA LEU A 169 19.56 -8.38 -23.84
C LEU A 169 18.11 -8.16 -24.29
N ARG A 170 17.63 -8.89 -25.30
CA ARG A 170 16.24 -8.81 -25.78
C ARG A 170 15.24 -9.09 -24.66
N LYS A 171 15.52 -10.09 -23.81
CA LYS A 171 14.67 -10.40 -22.65
C LYS A 171 14.65 -9.27 -21.63
N MET A 172 15.80 -8.65 -21.34
CA MET A 172 15.89 -7.54 -20.40
C MET A 172 15.19 -6.29 -20.94
N VAL A 173 15.36 -5.97 -22.23
CA VAL A 173 14.65 -4.87 -22.89
C VAL A 173 13.14 -5.06 -22.81
N GLY A 174 12.63 -6.28 -23.08
CA GLY A 174 11.21 -6.57 -22.95
C GLY A 174 10.66 -6.35 -21.54
N ALA A 175 11.39 -6.81 -20.51
CA ALA A 175 10.99 -6.62 -19.11
C ALA A 175 10.99 -5.14 -18.69
N LEU A 176 12.01 -4.37 -19.09
CA LEU A 176 12.08 -2.93 -18.82
C LEU A 176 11.00 -2.16 -19.57
N GLN A 177 10.64 -2.59 -20.78
CA GLN A 177 9.56 -1.98 -21.54
C GLN A 177 8.21 -2.18 -20.83
N GLU A 178 7.93 -3.41 -20.37
CA GLU A 178 6.72 -3.74 -19.62
C GLU A 178 6.61 -2.92 -18.31
N GLU A 179 7.71 -2.78 -17.56
CA GLU A 179 7.75 -1.96 -16.35
C GLU A 179 7.50 -0.47 -16.66
N ASN A 180 8.11 0.05 -17.73
CA ASN A 180 7.88 1.44 -18.15
C ASN A 180 6.42 1.69 -18.57
N ASP A 181 5.78 0.74 -19.25
CA ASP A 181 4.39 0.88 -19.67
C ASP A 181 3.42 0.86 -18.47
N LEU A 182 3.70 0.03 -17.46
CA LEU A 182 2.97 0.05 -16.19
C LEU A 182 3.13 1.38 -15.45
N LEU A 183 4.37 1.90 -15.34
CA LEU A 183 4.64 3.18 -14.69
C LEU A 183 3.94 4.35 -15.40
N LYS A 184 3.95 4.37 -16.74
CA LYS A 184 3.21 5.38 -17.52
C LYS A 184 1.72 5.34 -17.22
N ALA A 185 1.12 4.15 -17.16
CA ALA A 185 -0.29 3.99 -16.85
C ALA A 185 -0.63 4.51 -15.43
N ASP A 186 0.23 4.25 -14.45
CA ASP A 186 0.00 4.74 -13.08
C ASP A 186 0.21 6.26 -12.96
N ILE A 187 1.18 6.83 -13.67
CA ILE A 187 1.35 8.29 -13.78
C ILE A 187 0.10 8.93 -14.39
N GLN A 188 -0.46 8.34 -15.45
CA GLN A 188 -1.70 8.83 -16.06
C GLN A 188 -2.87 8.81 -15.07
N LYS A 189 -3.10 7.69 -14.37
CA LYS A 189 -4.15 7.60 -13.34
C LYS A 189 -3.97 8.63 -12.22
N LEU A 190 -2.73 8.86 -11.79
CA LEU A 190 -2.44 9.86 -10.75
C LEU A 190 -2.70 11.28 -11.27
N SER A 191 -2.28 11.58 -12.50
CA SER A 191 -2.54 12.87 -13.16
C SER A 191 -4.04 13.15 -13.27
N GLU A 192 -4.84 12.16 -13.67
CA GLU A 192 -6.30 12.29 -13.75
C GLU A 192 -6.94 12.55 -12.38
N LYS A 193 -6.53 11.79 -11.35
CA LYS A 193 -7.00 12.01 -9.97
C LYS A 193 -6.63 13.40 -9.48
N MET A 194 -5.40 13.84 -9.75
CA MET A 194 -4.92 15.15 -9.34
C MET A 194 -5.72 16.26 -10.03
N LYS A 195 -6.00 16.13 -11.33
CA LYS A 195 -6.88 17.04 -12.07
C LYS A 195 -8.29 17.07 -11.49
N LEU A 196 -8.84 15.93 -11.08
CA LEU A 196 -10.15 15.86 -10.44
C LEU A 196 -10.17 16.60 -9.09
N ILE A 197 -9.13 16.41 -8.27
CA ILE A 197 -8.97 17.10 -6.98
C ILE A 197 -8.87 18.62 -7.19
N TYR A 198 -8.01 19.08 -8.11
CA TYR A 198 -7.89 20.49 -8.44
C TYR A 198 -9.16 21.06 -9.08
N GLY A 199 -9.93 20.25 -9.82
CA GLY A 199 -11.22 20.63 -10.38
C GLY A 199 -12.36 20.70 -9.36
N GLN A 200 -12.24 20.01 -8.21
CA GLN A 200 -13.21 20.05 -7.11
C GLN A 200 -12.91 21.16 -6.09
N GLN A 201 -11.66 21.62 -6.00
CA GLN A 201 -11.24 22.73 -5.13
C GLN A 201 -11.78 24.15 -5.48
N PRO A 202 -12.14 24.53 -6.73
CA PRO A 202 -12.35 25.91 -7.10
C PRO A 202 -13.71 26.45 -6.62
N ALA A 203 -14.74 25.62 -6.46
CA ALA A 203 -16.04 26.11 -6.01
C ALA A 203 -16.00 26.63 -4.56
N ALA A 204 -15.35 25.89 -3.65
CA ALA A 204 -15.18 26.29 -2.26
C ALA A 204 -14.22 27.49 -2.11
N LEU A 205 -13.11 27.50 -2.86
CA LEU A 205 -12.15 28.61 -2.86
C LEU A 205 -12.75 29.88 -3.48
N GLN A 206 -13.54 29.77 -4.54
CA GLN A 206 -14.23 30.93 -5.13
C GLN A 206 -15.32 31.47 -4.22
N LEU A 207 -16.13 30.61 -3.58
CA LEU A 207 -17.11 31.07 -2.60
C LEU A 207 -16.42 31.78 -1.43
N SER A 208 -15.35 31.19 -0.89
CA SER A 208 -14.54 31.81 0.15
C SER A 208 -13.92 33.14 -0.30
N GLY A 209 -13.47 33.25 -1.55
CA GLY A 209 -12.92 34.48 -2.13
C GLY A 209 -13.96 35.59 -2.26
N LYS A 210 -15.16 35.26 -2.76
CA LYS A 210 -16.30 36.19 -2.86
C LYS A 210 -16.78 36.66 -1.49
N VAL A 211 -16.85 35.75 -0.53
CA VAL A 211 -17.17 36.07 0.87
C VAL A 211 -16.10 37.00 1.43
N LYS A 212 -14.81 36.67 1.29
CA LYS A 212 -13.71 37.54 1.76
C LYS A 212 -13.81 38.94 1.15
N GLN A 213 -14.02 39.05 -0.17
CA GLN A 213 -14.16 40.34 -0.85
C GLN A 213 -15.36 41.15 -0.34
N ARG A 214 -16.53 40.50 -0.15
CA ARG A 214 -17.73 41.16 0.40
C ARG A 214 -17.44 41.74 1.78
N TRP A 215 -16.84 40.94 2.66
CA TRP A 215 -16.50 41.37 4.03
C TRP A 215 -15.42 42.45 4.06
N THR A 216 -14.37 42.33 3.23
CA THR A 216 -13.34 43.37 3.10
C THR A 216 -13.94 44.70 2.69
N LYS A 217 -14.83 44.71 1.70
CA LYS A 217 -15.50 45.94 1.24
C LYS A 217 -16.39 46.51 2.34
N LEU A 218 -17.26 45.69 2.92
CA LEU A 218 -18.19 46.10 3.97
C LEU A 218 -17.47 46.69 5.18
N LEU A 219 -16.38 46.06 5.63
CA LEU A 219 -15.58 46.56 6.75
C LEU A 219 -14.80 47.83 6.40
N THR A 220 -14.28 47.93 5.18
CA THR A 220 -13.56 49.13 4.71
C THR A 220 -14.50 50.33 4.63
N ASP A 221 -15.72 50.12 4.10
CA ASP A 221 -16.74 51.17 3.98
C ASP A 221 -17.27 51.59 5.36
N ALA A 222 -17.57 50.64 6.23
CA ALA A 222 -18.07 50.90 7.59
C ALA A 222 -17.06 51.66 8.46
N LEU A 223 -15.78 51.34 8.33
CA LEU A 223 -14.72 51.87 9.19
C LEU A 223 -13.88 52.95 8.50
N ALA A 224 -14.30 53.45 7.34
CA ALA A 224 -13.54 54.40 6.52
C ALA A 224 -13.10 55.66 7.28
N TYR A 225 -13.86 56.07 8.29
CA TYR A 225 -13.62 57.27 9.10
C TYR A 225 -13.09 56.99 10.51
N VAL A 226 -12.77 55.73 10.83
CA VAL A 226 -12.28 55.34 12.14
C VAL A 226 -10.81 54.97 12.05
N SER A 227 -9.95 55.80 12.63
CA SER A 227 -8.53 55.47 12.76
C SER A 227 -8.27 54.61 13.99
N VAL A 228 -7.35 53.66 13.85
CA VAL A 228 -6.77 52.90 14.97
C VAL A 228 -5.27 53.12 14.88
N ASP A 229 -4.68 53.69 15.92
CA ASP A 229 -3.26 54.09 15.96
C ASP A 229 -2.84 55.00 14.78
N GLY A 230 -3.75 55.86 14.30
CA GLY A 230 -3.50 56.80 13.20
C GLY A 230 -3.60 56.21 11.79
N GLU A 231 -3.89 54.92 11.64
CA GLU A 231 -4.12 54.27 10.34
C GLU A 231 -5.61 54.04 10.07
N TYR A 232 -6.01 54.20 8.81
CA TYR A 232 -7.36 53.93 8.33
C TYR A 232 -7.43 52.59 7.59
N PRO A 233 -8.57 51.89 7.63
CA PRO A 233 -8.75 50.63 6.92
C PRO A 233 -8.82 50.86 5.41
N THR A 234 -8.13 50.00 4.66
CA THR A 234 -8.09 49.94 3.20
C THR A 234 -8.18 48.49 2.76
N SER A 235 -8.54 48.26 1.49
CA SER A 235 -8.66 46.91 0.92
C SER A 235 -7.37 46.07 1.02
N GLN A 236 -6.20 46.71 1.12
CA GLN A 236 -4.90 46.05 1.22
C GLN A 236 -4.44 45.82 2.67
N ASN A 237 -4.85 46.69 3.61
CA ASN A 237 -4.39 46.62 5.00
C ASN A 237 -5.47 46.09 5.99
N ILE A 238 -6.70 45.81 5.53
CA ILE A 238 -7.83 45.45 6.41
C ILE A 238 -7.53 44.28 7.35
N ASP A 239 -6.81 43.26 6.86
CA ASP A 239 -6.45 42.08 7.65
C ASP A 239 -5.48 42.45 8.80
N ILE A 240 -4.61 43.43 8.59
CA ILE A 240 -3.66 43.95 9.58
C ILE A 240 -4.40 44.90 10.54
N TYR A 241 -5.24 45.78 10.01
CA TYR A 241 -6.08 46.70 10.77
C TYR A 241 -6.99 45.94 11.76
N MET A 242 -7.66 44.87 11.32
CA MET A 242 -8.52 44.05 12.19
C MET A 242 -7.72 43.30 13.26
N LYS A 243 -6.47 42.92 13.00
CA LYS A 243 -5.58 42.35 14.03
C LYS A 243 -5.19 43.38 15.08
N LYS A 244 -4.84 44.61 14.66
CA LYS A 244 -4.57 45.73 15.57
C LYS A 244 -5.80 46.05 16.42
N LEU A 245 -6.98 46.10 15.81
CA LEU A 245 -8.25 46.30 16.51
C LEU A 245 -8.49 45.20 17.56
N LYS A 246 -8.28 43.93 17.20
CA LYS A 246 -8.41 42.80 18.15
C LYS A 246 -7.45 42.95 19.33
N GLN A 247 -6.22 43.39 19.07
CA GLN A 247 -5.23 43.63 20.11
C GLN A 247 -5.65 44.80 21.01
N LEU A 248 -6.14 45.90 20.43
CA LEU A 248 -6.65 47.06 21.17
C LEU A 248 -7.83 46.70 22.08
N VAL A 249 -8.73 45.81 21.64
CA VAL A 249 -9.82 45.29 22.47
C VAL A 249 -9.30 44.54 23.71
N ALA A 250 -8.17 43.83 23.59
CA ALA A 250 -7.57 43.10 24.70
C ALA A 250 -6.81 44.04 25.67
N ASP A 251 -6.10 45.03 25.12
CA ASP A 251 -5.20 45.88 25.90
C ASP A 251 -5.91 47.08 26.54
N ASN A 252 -6.86 47.71 25.83
CA ASN A 252 -7.56 48.92 26.31
C ASN A 252 -9.04 48.93 25.91
N PRO A 253 -9.92 48.20 26.64
CA PRO A 253 -11.34 48.03 26.29
C PRO A 253 -12.18 49.32 26.24
N SER A 254 -11.71 50.39 26.88
CA SER A 254 -12.38 51.70 26.96
C SER A 254 -11.74 52.77 26.07
N SER A 255 -10.89 52.38 25.11
CA SER A 255 -10.29 53.31 24.16
C SER A 255 -11.36 54.10 23.38
N LYS A 256 -11.10 55.39 23.15
CA LYS A 256 -11.97 56.26 22.32
C LYS A 256 -12.15 55.69 20.92
N ASP A 257 -11.10 55.08 20.38
CA ASP A 257 -11.10 54.48 19.05
C ASP A 257 -12.03 53.25 19.02
N LEU A 258 -12.07 52.43 20.07
CA LEU A 258 -13.00 51.30 20.17
C LEU A 258 -14.47 51.73 20.28
N ILE A 259 -14.73 52.85 20.95
CA ILE A 259 -16.08 53.42 21.03
C ILE A 259 -16.52 53.90 19.64
N ALA A 260 -15.64 54.58 18.91
CA ALA A 260 -15.90 55.00 17.53
C ALA A 260 -16.13 53.80 16.59
N VAL A 261 -15.32 52.73 16.71
CA VAL A 261 -15.52 51.48 15.96
C VAL A 261 -16.88 50.85 16.27
N ARG A 262 -17.28 50.78 17.55
CA ARG A 262 -18.59 50.20 17.94
C ARG A 262 -19.75 51.00 17.38
N MET A 263 -19.67 52.33 17.38
CA MET A 263 -20.68 53.19 16.76
C MET A 263 -20.76 52.95 15.25
N ALA A 264 -19.61 52.98 14.57
CA ALA A 264 -19.55 52.76 13.13
C ALA A 264 -20.10 51.38 12.69
N LEU A 265 -19.83 50.32 13.47
CA LEU A 265 -20.36 48.98 13.17
C LEU A 265 -21.84 48.80 13.56
N SER A 266 -22.39 49.64 14.44
CA SER A 266 -23.80 49.55 14.86
C SER A 266 -24.78 49.99 13.76
N GLU A 267 -24.31 50.78 12.80
CA GLU A 267 -25.10 51.28 11.66
C GLU A 267 -25.07 50.33 10.45
N VAL A 268 -24.30 49.24 10.53
CA VAL A 268 -24.03 48.35 9.40
C VAL A 268 -24.91 47.10 9.46
N ASN A 269 -25.55 46.77 8.34
CA ASN A 269 -26.31 45.54 8.22
C ASN A 269 -25.42 44.37 7.76
N PHE A 270 -25.29 43.34 8.61
CA PHE A 270 -24.42 42.18 8.39
C PHE A 270 -25.13 40.95 7.79
N THR A 271 -26.41 41.05 7.45
CA THR A 271 -27.16 40.01 6.71
C THR A 271 -26.77 40.01 5.22
#